data_AF-A0A183KID6-F1
#
_entry.id   AF-A0A183KID6-F1
#
_cell.length_a   1.000
_cell.length_b   1.000
_cell.length_c   1.000
_cell.angle_alpha   90.00
_cell.angle_beta   90.00
_cell.angle_gamma   90.00
#
_symmetry.space_group_name_H-M   'P 1'
#
loop_
_entity.id
_entity.type
_entity.pdbx_description
1 polymer ?
#
loop_
_entity_poly.entity_id
_entity_poly.type
_entity_poly.pdbx_seq_one_letter_code
_entity_poly.pdbx_strand_id
1 'polypeptide(L)'
;METDMRKMNKNWMELEKKAQDRDEASQKSKGKNSGKSKKKPSPKKNDKQKKKKGEEEPEGFKFSPSAFLGEIHEGCHNYQALWKNRDESDNFQQHYDEEIIKEDKRLEVETEIRVQVDELLREELRNLKIAIDKERVQRKKKSRAKKGKKGKKGRRKKEKDLTPDRTLISLFEELVLAGIIKKVEKYSMNEYSGEYSYLGTTLRQANVEPQPTLSDVRRLVTEYAILPLGSQSVHEKAPLIKSLLLAGPHGTGKRMLVNIICTETGANLFDLSAENIADKYPGKDGLRMLIHLVFKVGRLLQPSVILINDCEKMFKKKLPKTDLADPKRLKKELPKAMKILTPNDRVLLIGCSSAPFEADIRPFCKLYQKIILIPRPDYASRNIIWRTQIIRHGGILTDELDITSLTKISDGYTSGQIAQACSQVITERRIAQLSRRCLKAEEFITPLAQIDPVFADEEEAYKVSYGDYYY
;
A
#
# COMPACT_ATOMS: atom_id res chain seq x y z
N MET A 1 -15.79 -13.80 -49.98
CA MET A 1 -14.43 -13.64 -49.40
C MET A 1 -13.37 -14.48 -50.10
N GLU A 2 -13.60 -15.77 -50.42
CA GLU A 2 -12.58 -16.59 -51.13
C GLU A 2 -12.23 -16.11 -52.56
N THR A 3 -13.18 -15.51 -53.28
CA THR A 3 -12.96 -14.96 -54.63
C THR A 3 -12.13 -13.68 -54.63
N ASP A 4 -12.20 -12.88 -53.56
CA ASP A 4 -11.42 -11.64 -53.42
C ASP A 4 -10.00 -11.91 -52.93
N MET A 5 -9.82 -12.91 -52.04
CA MET A 5 -8.49 -13.38 -51.66
C MET A 5 -7.73 -13.99 -52.84
N ARG A 6 -8.40 -14.73 -53.74
CA ARG A 6 -7.75 -15.24 -54.96
C ARG A 6 -7.36 -14.15 -55.96
N LYS A 7 -8.10 -13.03 -56.02
CA LYS A 7 -7.75 -11.86 -56.84
C LYS A 7 -6.56 -11.08 -56.25
N MET A 8 -6.53 -10.88 -54.93
CA MET A 8 -5.39 -10.26 -54.25
C MET A 8 -4.12 -11.10 -54.38
N ASN A 9 -4.23 -12.43 -54.25
CA ASN A 9 -3.07 -13.32 -54.31
C ASN A 9 -2.47 -13.41 -55.73
N LYS A 10 -3.31 -13.32 -56.78
CA LYS A 10 -2.82 -13.21 -58.18
C LYS A 10 -2.10 -11.90 -58.44
N ASN A 11 -2.60 -10.79 -57.89
CA ASN A 11 -1.99 -9.48 -58.05
C ASN A 11 -0.62 -9.38 -57.34
N TRP A 12 -0.50 -10.04 -56.18
CA TRP A 12 0.77 -10.18 -55.45
C TRP A 12 1.81 -11.03 -56.21
N MET A 13 1.42 -12.18 -56.78
CA MET A 13 2.34 -13.00 -57.59
C MET A 13 2.80 -12.29 -58.88
N GLU A 14 1.96 -11.45 -59.50
CA GLU A 14 2.36 -10.64 -60.67
C GLU A 14 3.33 -9.51 -60.28
N LEU A 15 3.22 -8.96 -59.08
CA LEU A 15 4.14 -7.95 -58.55
C LEU A 15 5.50 -8.57 -58.18
N GLU A 16 5.53 -9.79 -57.62
CA GLU A 16 6.77 -10.52 -57.34
C GLU A 16 7.52 -10.92 -58.62
N LYS A 17 6.82 -11.38 -59.66
CA LYS A 17 7.44 -11.66 -60.97
C LYS A 17 8.05 -10.42 -61.61
N LYS A 18 7.36 -9.27 -61.54
CA LYS A 18 7.90 -8.00 -62.05
C LYS A 18 9.11 -7.48 -61.26
N ALA A 19 9.23 -7.84 -59.97
CA ALA A 19 10.40 -7.53 -59.17
C ALA A 19 11.59 -8.44 -59.52
N GLN A 20 11.35 -9.74 -59.70
CA GLN A 20 12.37 -10.71 -60.12
C GLN A 20 12.91 -10.41 -61.54
N ASP A 21 12.04 -10.04 -62.49
CA ASP A 21 12.47 -9.66 -63.85
C ASP A 21 13.32 -8.37 -63.86
N ARG A 22 13.09 -7.44 -62.91
CA ARG A 22 13.90 -6.22 -62.75
C ARG A 22 15.27 -6.51 -62.12
N ASP A 23 15.32 -7.43 -61.16
CA ASP A 23 16.57 -7.83 -60.52
C ASP A 23 17.44 -8.66 -61.48
N GLU A 24 16.86 -9.55 -62.30
CA GLU A 24 17.59 -10.28 -63.34
C GLU A 24 18.10 -9.37 -64.49
N ALA A 25 17.36 -8.31 -64.83
CA ALA A 25 17.83 -7.30 -65.79
C ALA A 25 19.00 -6.48 -65.23
N SER A 26 19.04 -6.23 -63.92
CA SER A 26 20.14 -5.52 -63.26
C SER A 26 21.43 -6.36 -63.18
N GLN A 27 21.32 -7.68 -63.00
CA GLN A 27 22.46 -8.60 -62.93
C GLN A 27 23.08 -8.95 -64.29
N LYS A 28 22.35 -8.86 -65.41
CA LYS A 28 22.90 -9.06 -66.76
C LYS A 28 23.76 -7.89 -67.28
N SER A 29 23.77 -6.74 -66.58
CA SER A 29 24.53 -5.53 -66.97
C SER A 29 25.93 -5.41 -66.35
N LYS A 30 26.31 -6.28 -65.41
CA LYS A 30 27.64 -6.28 -64.75
C LYS A 30 28.33 -7.64 -64.87
N GLY A 31 28.82 -7.94 -66.07
CA GLY A 31 29.73 -9.08 -66.27
C GLY A 31 29.90 -9.48 -67.73
N LYS A 32 30.79 -8.80 -68.47
CA LYS A 32 31.49 -9.37 -69.64
C LYS A 32 32.78 -8.58 -69.98
N ASN A 33 33.84 -9.37 -70.17
CA ASN A 33 35.18 -9.12 -70.73
C ASN A 33 36.27 -8.59 -69.78
N SER A 34 37.15 -9.43 -69.20
CA SER A 34 38.17 -10.37 -69.73
C SER A 34 39.48 -9.69 -70.17
N GLY A 35 40.60 -10.06 -69.55
CA GLY A 35 41.92 -9.43 -69.72
C GLY A 35 42.79 -9.93 -70.88
N LYS A 36 43.89 -9.19 -71.13
CA LYS A 36 45.28 -9.63 -71.40
C LYS A 36 46.13 -8.51 -72.06
N SER A 37 46.97 -7.88 -71.23
CA SER A 37 48.44 -7.76 -71.28
C SER A 37 49.27 -7.44 -72.57
N LYS A 38 50.34 -6.63 -72.32
CA LYS A 38 51.66 -6.41 -73.00
C LYS A 38 51.68 -5.34 -74.12
N LYS A 39 52.66 -4.40 -74.26
CA LYS A 39 54.09 -4.21 -73.90
C LYS A 39 54.46 -2.70 -74.09
N LYS A 40 55.13 -1.99 -73.15
CA LYS A 40 56.54 -1.45 -73.12
C LYS A 40 56.95 -0.37 -74.18
N PRO A 41 58.01 0.48 -73.98
CA PRO A 41 58.79 0.86 -72.77
C PRO A 41 59.37 2.33 -72.68
N SER A 42 59.64 2.81 -71.43
CA SER A 42 60.82 3.59 -70.91
C SER A 42 61.31 4.94 -71.55
N PRO A 43 62.25 5.72 -70.95
CA PRO A 43 62.72 5.86 -69.54
C PRO A 43 62.90 7.34 -69.06
N LYS A 44 63.08 7.58 -67.74
CA LYS A 44 64.26 8.25 -67.11
C LYS A 44 64.02 8.82 -65.69
N LYS A 45 64.91 8.39 -64.78
CA LYS A 45 65.67 9.09 -63.71
C LYS A 45 64.98 9.96 -62.62
N ASN A 46 65.19 9.48 -61.39
CA ASN A 46 65.72 10.11 -60.17
C ASN A 46 65.12 11.41 -59.58
N ASP A 47 64.43 11.20 -58.46
CA ASP A 47 64.83 11.59 -57.10
C ASP A 47 64.61 13.03 -56.56
N LYS A 48 64.27 13.06 -55.26
CA LYS A 48 64.17 14.16 -54.28
C LYS A 48 62.89 15.01 -54.14
N GLN A 49 62.15 14.64 -53.08
CA GLN A 49 61.65 15.46 -51.95
C GLN A 49 60.95 16.81 -52.21
N LYS A 50 59.69 16.91 -51.76
CA LYS A 50 59.22 18.03 -50.92
C LYS A 50 57.92 17.69 -50.17
N LYS A 51 57.95 17.82 -48.84
CA LYS A 51 56.78 17.94 -47.94
C LYS A 51 55.85 19.08 -48.40
N LYS A 52 54.53 18.85 -48.35
CA LYS A 52 53.49 19.83 -47.92
C LYS A 52 52.14 19.09 -47.84
N LYS A 53 51.62 18.95 -46.61
CA LYS A 53 50.43 19.62 -46.06
C LYS A 53 49.14 18.97 -46.56
N GLY A 54 48.44 18.32 -45.61
CA GLY A 54 47.12 17.75 -45.83
C GLY A 54 46.08 18.82 -46.07
N GLU A 55 45.07 18.43 -46.84
CA GLU A 55 43.76 19.08 -46.95
C GLU A 55 42.70 17.97 -46.91
N GLU A 56 41.65 18.26 -46.16
CA GLU A 56 40.63 17.38 -45.59
C GLU A 56 39.61 16.88 -46.63
N GLU A 57 39.05 15.69 -46.39
CA GLU A 57 37.88 15.16 -47.08
C GLU A 57 36.61 15.98 -46.74
N PRO A 58 35.62 16.10 -47.64
CA PRO A 58 34.25 16.29 -47.19
C PRO A 58 33.71 14.93 -46.69
N GLU A 59 33.52 14.81 -45.37
CA GLU A 59 32.91 13.66 -44.72
C GLU A 59 31.48 13.42 -45.24
N GLY A 60 31.33 12.42 -46.11
CA GLY A 60 30.03 11.80 -46.37
C GLY A 60 29.67 10.88 -45.20
N PHE A 61 28.53 11.11 -44.56
CA PHE A 61 28.02 10.34 -43.42
C PHE A 61 27.94 8.84 -43.76
N LYS A 62 28.82 8.01 -43.18
CA LYS A 62 28.74 6.54 -43.27
C LYS A 62 27.85 6.04 -42.12
N PHE A 63 26.71 5.45 -42.46
CA PHE A 63 25.83 4.83 -41.48
C PHE A 63 26.57 3.73 -40.70
N SER A 64 26.54 3.80 -39.38
CA SER A 64 26.99 2.72 -38.51
C SER A 64 26.11 1.48 -38.74
N PRO A 65 26.66 0.25 -38.69
CA PRO A 65 25.86 -0.96 -38.81
C PRO A 65 24.78 -0.97 -37.72
N SER A 66 23.53 -1.22 -38.11
CA SER A 66 22.38 -1.16 -37.19
C SER A 66 22.57 -2.15 -36.05
N ALA A 67 22.46 -1.70 -34.80
CA ALA A 67 22.55 -2.57 -33.61
C ALA A 67 21.55 -3.75 -33.66
N PHE A 68 20.42 -3.56 -34.34
CA PHE A 68 19.34 -4.53 -34.49
C PHE A 68 19.63 -5.66 -35.49
N LEU A 69 20.67 -5.58 -36.32
CA LEU A 69 20.96 -6.62 -37.31
C LEU A 69 21.33 -7.95 -36.64
N GLY A 70 22.02 -7.89 -35.50
CA GLY A 70 22.36 -9.06 -34.69
C GLY A 70 21.10 -9.73 -34.12
N GLU A 71 20.20 -8.94 -33.52
CA GLU A 71 18.95 -9.44 -32.95
C GLU A 71 18.03 -10.04 -34.01
N ILE A 72 17.96 -9.43 -35.20
CA ILE A 72 17.17 -9.98 -36.32
C ILE A 72 17.76 -11.29 -36.81
N HIS A 73 19.09 -11.38 -36.95
CA HIS A 73 19.75 -12.63 -37.35
C HIS A 73 19.55 -13.74 -36.32
N GLU A 74 19.63 -13.42 -35.03
CA GLU A 74 19.38 -14.36 -33.93
C GLU A 74 17.91 -14.81 -33.90
N GLY A 75 16.96 -13.88 -34.09
CA GLY A 75 15.53 -14.18 -34.22
C GLY A 75 15.20 -15.06 -35.42
N CYS A 76 15.79 -14.77 -36.59
CA CYS A 76 15.63 -15.60 -37.79
C CYS A 76 16.24 -17.00 -37.59
N HIS A 77 17.40 -17.09 -36.93
CA HIS A 77 18.02 -18.37 -36.60
C HIS A 77 17.14 -19.17 -35.64
N ASN A 78 16.61 -18.56 -34.58
CA ASN A 78 15.71 -19.22 -33.63
C ASN A 78 14.41 -19.68 -34.29
N TYR A 79 13.84 -18.88 -35.19
CA TYR A 79 12.68 -19.28 -35.97
C TYR A 79 12.98 -20.49 -36.87
N GLN A 80 14.08 -20.46 -37.62
CA GLN A 80 14.46 -21.57 -38.50
C GLN A 80 14.82 -22.84 -37.73
N ALA A 81 15.48 -22.72 -36.58
CA ALA A 81 15.94 -23.85 -35.79
C ALA A 81 14.83 -24.50 -34.96
N LEU A 82 13.94 -23.70 -34.35
CA LEU A 82 13.00 -24.19 -33.34
C LEU A 82 11.53 -24.10 -33.76
N TRP A 83 11.14 -23.12 -34.56
CA TRP A 83 9.72 -22.85 -34.83
C TRP A 83 9.26 -23.35 -36.21
N LYS A 84 10.15 -23.32 -37.21
CA LYS A 84 9.82 -23.67 -38.60
C LYS A 84 9.26 -25.09 -38.77
N ASN A 85 9.74 -26.04 -37.96
CA ASN A 85 9.38 -27.46 -38.06
C ASN A 85 8.64 -27.97 -36.82
N ARG A 86 8.18 -27.08 -35.94
CA ARG A 86 7.51 -27.45 -34.70
C ARG A 86 6.01 -27.46 -34.93
N ASP A 87 5.47 -28.66 -35.07
CA ASP A 87 4.04 -28.90 -35.22
C ASP A 87 3.45 -29.23 -33.84
N GLU A 88 2.67 -28.31 -33.28
CA GLU A 88 2.06 -28.44 -31.94
C GLU A 88 0.55 -28.73 -32.00
N SER A 89 0.03 -29.18 -33.15
CA SER A 89 -1.40 -29.46 -33.34
C SER A 89 -2.00 -30.47 -32.35
N ASP A 90 -1.18 -31.35 -31.76
CA ASP A 90 -1.60 -32.35 -30.75
C ASP A 90 -1.34 -31.90 -29.29
N ASN A 91 -0.94 -30.65 -29.06
CA ASN A 91 -0.64 -30.13 -27.72
C ASN A 91 -1.90 -29.67 -26.99
N PHE A 92 -2.58 -30.60 -26.30
CA PHE A 92 -3.78 -30.31 -25.50
C PHE A 92 -3.57 -29.34 -24.32
N GLN A 93 -2.33 -29.01 -23.95
CA GLN A 93 -2.01 -28.01 -22.91
C GLN A 93 -1.80 -26.60 -23.49
N GLN A 94 -1.78 -26.45 -24.81
CA GLN A 94 -1.70 -25.14 -25.45
C GLN A 94 -3.06 -24.44 -25.30
N HIS A 95 -3.13 -23.54 -24.33
CA HIS A 95 -4.28 -22.65 -24.19
C HIS A 95 -4.28 -21.62 -25.32
N TYR A 96 -5.48 -21.22 -25.77
CA TYR A 96 -5.60 -20.09 -26.68
C TYR A 96 -5.04 -18.84 -26.02
N ASP A 97 -4.44 -17.96 -26.82
CA ASP A 97 -4.00 -16.67 -26.32
C ASP A 97 -5.23 -15.81 -26.00
N GLU A 98 -5.50 -15.64 -24.71
CA GLU A 98 -6.66 -14.88 -24.26
C GLU A 98 -6.62 -13.43 -24.71
N GLU A 99 -5.44 -12.85 -24.92
CA GLU A 99 -5.30 -11.45 -25.31
C GLU A 99 -5.75 -11.24 -26.75
N ILE A 100 -5.32 -12.11 -27.66
CA ILE A 100 -5.73 -12.09 -29.06
C ILE A 100 -7.26 -12.28 -29.18
N ILE A 101 -7.81 -13.27 -28.46
CA ILE A 101 -9.26 -13.50 -28.47
C ILE A 101 -10.03 -12.33 -27.85
N LYS A 102 -9.50 -11.72 -26.79
CA LYS A 102 -10.11 -10.53 -26.17
C LYS A 102 -10.09 -9.35 -27.13
N GLU A 103 -9.04 -9.15 -27.92
CA GLU A 103 -8.96 -8.08 -28.90
C GLU A 103 -9.97 -8.26 -30.04
N ASP A 104 -10.06 -9.47 -30.61
CA ASP A 104 -11.03 -9.78 -31.66
C ASP A 104 -12.48 -9.60 -31.16
N LYS A 105 -12.80 -10.17 -30.00
CA LYS A 105 -14.16 -10.08 -29.43
C LYS A 105 -14.51 -8.71 -28.88
N ARG A 106 -13.52 -7.88 -28.53
CA ARG A 106 -13.78 -6.54 -28.00
C ARG A 106 -14.49 -5.67 -29.04
N LEU A 107 -14.16 -5.80 -30.32
CA LEU A 107 -14.81 -5.03 -31.38
C LEU A 107 -16.30 -5.37 -31.48
N GLU A 108 -16.64 -6.66 -31.42
CA GLU A 108 -18.03 -7.12 -31.46
C GLU A 108 -18.80 -6.61 -30.23
N VAL A 109 -18.26 -6.84 -29.03
CA VAL A 109 -18.88 -6.44 -27.77
C VAL A 109 -19.01 -4.91 -27.67
N GLU A 110 -18.03 -4.15 -28.14
CA GLU A 110 -18.08 -2.69 -28.15
C GLU A 110 -19.21 -2.18 -29.03
N THR A 111 -19.44 -2.79 -30.21
CA THR A 111 -20.56 -2.38 -31.07
C THR A 111 -21.92 -2.66 -30.42
N GLU A 112 -22.08 -3.79 -29.72
CA GLU A 112 -23.32 -4.12 -29.00
C GLU A 112 -23.56 -3.18 -27.81
N ILE A 113 -22.52 -2.95 -26.99
CA ILE A 113 -22.60 -2.09 -25.81
C ILE A 113 -22.83 -0.63 -26.22
N ARG A 114 -22.24 -0.17 -27.32
CA ARG A 114 -22.40 1.21 -27.80
C ARG A 114 -23.84 1.57 -28.08
N VAL A 115 -24.63 0.64 -28.63
CA VAL A 115 -26.08 0.86 -28.86
C VAL A 115 -26.82 1.03 -27.54
N GLN A 116 -26.53 0.19 -26.55
CA GLN A 116 -27.15 0.26 -25.22
C GLN A 116 -26.76 1.54 -24.48
N VAL A 117 -25.48 1.93 -24.55
CA VAL A 117 -24.95 3.15 -23.94
C VAL A 117 -25.57 4.39 -24.59
N ASP A 118 -25.71 4.42 -25.91
CA ASP A 118 -26.35 5.52 -26.62
C ASP A 118 -27.83 5.67 -26.26
N GLU A 119 -28.53 4.56 -26.02
CA GLU A 119 -29.92 4.57 -25.57
C GLU A 119 -30.06 5.11 -24.14
N LEU A 120 -29.19 4.65 -23.22
CA LEU A 120 -29.10 5.17 -21.85
C LEU A 120 -28.72 6.66 -21.82
N LEU A 121 -27.79 7.10 -22.67
CA LEU A 121 -27.42 8.51 -22.78
C LEU A 121 -28.59 9.36 -23.29
N ARG A 122 -29.40 8.86 -24.22
CA ARG A 122 -30.62 9.54 -24.66
C ARG A 122 -31.64 9.64 -23.52
N GLU A 123 -31.78 8.61 -22.70
CA GLU A 123 -32.63 8.63 -21.51
C GLU A 123 -32.16 9.65 -20.48
N GLU A 124 -30.88 9.66 -20.16
CA GLU A 124 -30.28 10.62 -19.23
C GLU A 124 -30.42 12.06 -19.76
N LEU A 125 -30.21 12.29 -21.07
CA LEU A 125 -30.46 13.60 -21.69
C LEU A 125 -31.93 14.01 -21.60
N ARG A 126 -32.88 13.08 -21.76
CA ARG A 126 -34.31 13.37 -21.55
C ARG A 126 -34.58 13.75 -20.09
N ASN A 127 -34.02 12.99 -19.15
CA ASN A 127 -34.17 13.25 -17.71
C ASN A 127 -33.57 14.61 -17.32
N LEU A 128 -32.40 14.95 -17.86
CA LEU A 128 -31.74 16.24 -17.64
C LEU A 128 -32.54 17.41 -18.24
N LYS A 129 -33.10 17.26 -19.44
CA LYS A 129 -34.00 18.27 -20.02
C LYS A 129 -35.22 18.51 -19.13
N ILE A 130 -35.87 17.43 -18.67
CA ILE A 130 -37.01 17.50 -17.75
C ILE A 130 -36.62 18.17 -16.42
N ALA A 131 -35.42 17.89 -15.90
CA ALA A 131 -34.91 18.51 -14.68
C ALA A 131 -34.64 20.01 -14.87
N ILE A 132 -34.03 20.41 -15.98
CA ILE A 132 -33.75 21.80 -16.34
C ILE A 132 -35.07 22.57 -16.52
N ASP A 133 -36.07 21.99 -17.17
CA ASP A 133 -37.38 22.62 -17.34
C ASP A 133 -38.12 22.75 -16.01
N LYS A 134 -38.05 21.74 -15.13
CA LYS A 134 -38.54 21.83 -13.76
C LYS A 134 -37.81 22.94 -12.98
N GLU A 135 -36.50 23.09 -13.15
CA GLU A 135 -35.73 24.16 -12.51
C GLU A 135 -36.08 25.54 -13.07
N ARG A 136 -36.26 25.68 -14.39
CA ARG A 136 -36.73 26.93 -15.04
C ARG A 136 -38.12 27.32 -14.54
N VAL A 137 -39.03 26.36 -14.41
CA VAL A 137 -40.37 26.58 -13.82
C VAL A 137 -40.26 26.94 -12.33
N GLN A 138 -39.35 26.32 -11.57
CA GLN A 138 -39.09 26.68 -10.17
C GLN A 138 -38.44 28.06 -10.03
N ARG A 139 -37.56 28.49 -10.94
CA ARG A 139 -37.01 29.85 -10.98
C ARG A 139 -38.10 30.88 -11.29
N LYS A 140 -39.01 30.60 -12.24
CA LYS A 140 -40.22 31.42 -12.49
C LYS A 140 -41.21 31.44 -11.32
N LYS A 141 -41.33 30.36 -10.54
CA LYS A 141 -42.14 30.34 -9.30
C LYS A 141 -41.46 31.06 -8.14
N LYS A 142 -40.12 30.99 -8.00
CA LYS A 142 -39.36 31.70 -6.95
C LYS A 142 -39.33 33.22 -7.16
N SER A 143 -39.38 33.73 -8.41
CA SER A 143 -39.54 35.17 -8.65
C SER A 143 -40.94 35.69 -8.29
N ARG A 144 -41.98 34.82 -8.32
CA ARG A 144 -43.35 35.16 -7.90
C ARG A 144 -43.68 34.86 -6.43
N ALA A 145 -42.84 34.11 -5.71
CA ALA A 145 -43.14 33.61 -4.35
C ALA A 145 -42.33 34.28 -3.22
N LYS A 146 -41.99 35.57 -3.34
CA LYS A 146 -41.64 36.41 -2.16
C LYS A 146 -42.92 36.98 -1.51
N LYS A 147 -43.80 36.10 -1.03
CA LYS A 147 -44.88 36.38 -0.08
C LYS A 147 -45.42 35.05 0.45
N GLY A 148 -45.33 34.80 1.75
CA GLY A 148 -46.09 33.73 2.41
C GLY A 148 -45.29 32.70 3.20
N LYS A 149 -45.64 32.58 4.49
CA LYS A 149 -45.05 31.79 5.58
C LYS A 149 -45.25 30.26 5.47
N LYS A 150 -44.26 29.56 6.06
CA LYS A 150 -44.28 28.32 6.89
C LYS A 150 -45.23 27.15 6.54
N GLY A 151 -44.59 25.97 6.39
CA GLY A 151 -45.17 24.65 6.71
C GLY A 151 -44.06 23.60 6.84
N LYS A 152 -43.71 23.20 8.07
CA LYS A 152 -42.75 22.13 8.39
C LYS A 152 -43.52 20.80 8.48
N LYS A 153 -43.21 19.83 7.62
CA LYS A 153 -43.52 18.41 7.83
C LYS A 153 -42.22 17.61 7.82
N GLY A 154 -42.09 16.71 8.79
CA GLY A 154 -40.87 16.02 9.19
C GLY A 154 -40.22 15.24 8.05
N ARG A 155 -39.00 15.65 7.71
CA ARG A 155 -38.02 14.82 7.01
C ARG A 155 -36.94 14.54 8.03
N ARG A 156 -36.60 13.26 8.26
CA ARG A 156 -35.39 12.88 9.01
C ARG A 156 -34.27 13.81 8.54
N LYS A 157 -33.74 14.65 9.43
CA LYS A 157 -32.63 15.55 9.12
C LYS A 157 -31.48 14.65 8.67
N LYS A 158 -31.28 14.47 7.36
CA LYS A 158 -29.94 14.21 6.85
C LYS A 158 -29.10 15.35 7.41
N GLU A 159 -28.11 15.04 8.24
CA GLU A 159 -27.25 16.08 8.78
C GLU A 159 -26.70 16.88 7.60
N LYS A 160 -26.76 18.20 7.75
CA LYS A 160 -26.32 19.13 6.74
C LYS A 160 -24.81 18.96 6.64
N ASP A 161 -24.32 18.44 5.52
CA ASP A 161 -22.89 18.47 5.25
C ASP A 161 -22.38 19.89 5.49
N LEU A 162 -21.33 20.02 6.30
CA LEU A 162 -20.77 21.33 6.63
C LEU A 162 -19.91 21.89 5.49
N THR A 163 -19.57 21.04 4.51
CA THR A 163 -18.73 21.35 3.35
C THR A 163 -19.32 20.85 2.02
N PRO A 164 -20.57 21.19 1.65
CA PRO A 164 -21.17 20.71 0.41
C PRO A 164 -20.55 21.36 -0.83
N ASP A 165 -20.04 22.58 -0.70
CA ASP A 165 -19.53 23.39 -1.81
C ASP A 165 -18.03 23.18 -2.10
N ARG A 166 -17.35 22.27 -1.38
CA ARG A 166 -15.90 22.04 -1.48
C ARG A 166 -15.57 20.74 -2.22
N THR A 167 -14.55 20.78 -3.07
CA THR A 167 -14.04 19.62 -3.82
C THR A 167 -13.21 18.69 -2.93
N LEU A 168 -13.15 17.41 -3.29
CA LEU A 168 -12.41 16.41 -2.50
C LEU A 168 -10.92 16.67 -2.43
N ILE A 169 -10.34 17.17 -3.52
CA ILE A 169 -8.92 17.50 -3.62
C ILE A 169 -8.57 18.60 -2.61
N SER A 170 -9.37 19.68 -2.56
CA SER A 170 -9.18 20.76 -1.58
C SER A 170 -9.29 20.27 -0.14
N LEU A 171 -10.24 19.38 0.15
CA LEU A 171 -10.42 18.79 1.47
C LEU A 171 -9.24 17.87 1.86
N PHE A 172 -8.71 17.11 0.91
CA PHE A 172 -7.56 16.24 1.12
C PHE A 172 -6.29 17.07 1.38
N GLU A 173 -6.03 18.09 0.57
CA GLU A 173 -4.92 19.02 0.75
C GLU A 173 -4.96 19.70 2.12
N GLU A 174 -6.13 20.18 2.56
CA GLU A 174 -6.32 20.77 3.88
C GLU A 174 -5.95 19.78 5.01
N LEU A 175 -6.36 18.52 4.90
CA LEU A 175 -6.05 17.49 5.90
C LEU A 175 -4.58 17.05 5.89
N VAL A 176 -3.93 17.04 4.73
CA VAL A 176 -2.50 16.73 4.60
C VAL A 176 -1.66 17.89 5.14
N LEU A 177 -1.98 19.13 4.82
CA LEU A 177 -1.31 20.32 5.36
C LEU A 177 -1.51 20.44 6.87
N ALA A 178 -2.71 20.07 7.35
CA ALA A 178 -2.97 19.95 8.77
C ALA A 178 -2.27 18.72 9.40
N GLY A 179 -1.52 17.90 8.67
CA GLY A 179 -0.83 16.72 9.23
C GLY A 179 -1.75 15.71 9.92
N ILE A 180 -3.01 15.65 9.49
CA ILE A 180 -4.01 14.69 9.99
C ILE A 180 -3.91 13.44 9.15
N ILE A 181 -3.83 13.58 7.83
CA ILE A 181 -3.44 12.47 6.96
C ILE A 181 -1.93 12.34 7.04
N LYS A 182 -1.46 11.18 7.53
CA LYS A 182 -0.03 10.90 7.68
C LYS A 182 0.41 9.85 6.68
N LYS A 183 1.64 9.99 6.18
CA LYS A 183 2.29 8.96 5.40
C LYS A 183 2.56 7.76 6.31
N VAL A 184 2.13 6.58 5.87
CA VAL A 184 2.31 5.32 6.60
C VAL A 184 3.77 4.88 6.50
N GLU A 185 4.39 4.58 7.64
CA GLU A 185 5.67 3.87 7.69
C GLU A 185 5.44 2.41 7.26
N LYS A 186 6.16 1.94 6.24
CA LYS A 186 5.94 0.60 5.68
C LYS A 186 6.52 -0.46 6.61
N TYR A 187 5.66 -1.32 7.13
CA TYR A 187 6.02 -2.49 7.91
C TYR A 187 5.19 -3.67 7.44
N SER A 188 5.79 -4.86 7.36
CA SER A 188 5.07 -6.10 7.07
C SER A 188 4.65 -6.82 8.35
N MET A 189 3.58 -7.63 8.29
CA MET A 189 3.15 -8.48 9.40
C MET A 189 4.25 -9.44 9.91
N ASN A 190 5.21 -9.80 9.05
CA ASN A 190 6.33 -10.66 9.41
C ASN A 190 7.33 -9.98 10.36
N GLU A 191 7.39 -8.64 10.37
CA GLU A 191 8.27 -7.90 11.27
C GLU A 191 7.73 -7.84 12.71
N TYR A 192 6.42 -8.07 12.90
CA TYR A 192 5.84 -8.21 14.23
C TYR A 192 6.09 -9.63 14.74
N SER A 193 7.26 -9.83 15.35
CA SER A 193 7.71 -11.13 15.83
C SER A 193 7.01 -11.55 17.11
N GLY A 194 6.49 -12.78 17.11
CA GLY A 194 5.79 -13.39 18.23
C GLY A 194 5.54 -14.87 17.98
N GLU A 195 5.74 -15.69 19.00
CA GLU A 195 5.62 -17.15 18.93
C GLU A 195 4.34 -17.64 19.62
N TYR A 196 3.90 -18.84 19.26
CA TYR A 196 2.78 -19.51 19.92
C TYR A 196 3.16 -20.01 21.32
N SER A 197 2.21 -19.99 22.25
CA SER A 197 2.41 -20.63 23.56
C SER A 197 2.20 -22.13 23.44
N TYR A 198 3.30 -22.86 23.32
CA TYR A 198 3.29 -24.33 23.29
C TYR A 198 2.72 -24.96 24.57
N LEU A 199 2.78 -24.25 25.71
CA LEU A 199 2.21 -24.68 26.99
C LEU A 199 0.72 -24.34 27.13
N GLY A 200 0.14 -23.58 26.21
CA GLY A 200 -1.25 -23.13 26.30
C GLY A 200 -2.24 -24.29 26.34
N THR A 201 -1.99 -25.39 25.63
CA THR A 201 -2.84 -26.59 25.65
C THR A 201 -2.82 -27.28 27.01
N THR A 202 -1.63 -27.45 27.60
CA THR A 202 -1.47 -28.06 28.93
C THR A 202 -2.11 -27.22 30.04
N LEU A 203 -2.01 -25.88 29.95
CA LEU A 203 -2.66 -24.98 30.92
C LEU A 203 -4.18 -25.07 30.85
N ARG A 204 -4.74 -25.12 29.63
CA ARG A 204 -6.19 -25.31 29.44
C ARG A 204 -6.68 -26.64 29.98
N GLN A 205 -5.90 -27.72 29.86
CA GLN A 205 -6.22 -29.02 30.47
C GLN A 205 -6.26 -28.95 32.01
N ALA A 206 -5.46 -28.06 32.60
CA ALA A 206 -5.48 -27.77 34.04
C ALA A 206 -6.56 -26.74 34.44
N ASN A 207 -7.51 -26.42 33.56
CA ASN A 207 -8.52 -25.36 33.75
C ASN A 207 -7.94 -23.97 34.04
N VAL A 208 -6.70 -23.71 33.61
CA VAL A 208 -6.08 -22.38 33.68
C VAL A 208 -6.09 -21.77 32.29
N GLU A 209 -6.77 -20.63 32.13
CA GLU A 209 -6.77 -19.92 30.86
C GLU A 209 -5.41 -19.21 30.67
N PRO A 210 -4.63 -19.58 29.63
CA PRO A 210 -3.33 -18.97 29.41
C PRO A 210 -3.50 -17.51 28.98
N GLN A 211 -2.53 -16.68 29.34
CA GLN A 211 -2.47 -15.32 28.84
C GLN A 211 -2.36 -15.32 27.30
N PRO A 212 -2.92 -14.30 26.62
CA PRO A 212 -2.78 -14.17 25.18
C PRO A 212 -1.30 -14.09 24.80
N THR A 213 -0.94 -14.57 23.61
CA THR A 213 0.42 -14.42 23.08
C THR A 213 0.49 -13.37 21.98
N LEU A 214 1.71 -12.94 21.62
CA LEU A 214 1.91 -12.05 20.49
C LEU A 214 1.46 -12.68 19.15
N SER A 215 1.52 -14.01 19.04
CA SER A 215 0.99 -14.74 17.88
C SER A 215 -0.54 -14.65 17.79
N ASP A 216 -1.22 -14.70 18.94
CA ASP A 216 -2.68 -14.53 19.02
C ASP A 216 -3.07 -13.10 18.67
N VAL A 217 -2.32 -12.09 19.14
CA VAL A 217 -2.50 -10.69 18.75
C VAL A 217 -2.40 -10.54 17.24
N ARG A 218 -1.39 -11.13 16.60
CA ARG A 218 -1.24 -11.10 15.13
C ARG A 218 -2.45 -11.70 14.43
N ARG A 219 -2.95 -12.84 14.92
CA ARG A 219 -4.15 -13.49 14.39
C ARG A 219 -5.38 -12.58 14.53
N LEU A 220 -5.63 -12.03 15.72
CA LEU A 220 -6.79 -11.18 16.00
C LEU A 220 -6.75 -9.88 15.19
N VAL A 221 -5.59 -9.25 15.04
CA VAL A 221 -5.42 -8.07 14.18
C VAL A 221 -5.70 -8.41 12.72
N THR A 222 -5.24 -9.58 12.26
CA THR A 222 -5.52 -10.03 10.89
C THR A 222 -7.01 -10.23 10.67
N GLU A 223 -7.68 -10.91 11.60
CA GLU A 223 -9.11 -11.23 11.53
C GLU A 223 -10.02 -10.00 11.63
N TYR A 224 -9.73 -9.09 12.58
CA TYR A 224 -10.60 -7.95 12.87
C TYR A 224 -10.29 -6.70 12.06
N ALA A 225 -9.05 -6.53 11.60
CA ALA A 225 -8.62 -5.32 10.89
C ALA A 225 -8.24 -5.59 9.44
N ILE A 226 -7.29 -6.49 9.20
CA ILE A 226 -6.70 -6.67 7.86
C ILE A 226 -7.71 -7.28 6.88
N LEU A 227 -8.36 -8.39 7.25
CA LEU A 227 -9.30 -9.08 6.37
C LEU A 227 -10.52 -8.21 5.99
N PRO A 228 -11.20 -7.52 6.92
CA PRO A 228 -12.36 -6.69 6.58
C PRO A 228 -11.99 -5.41 5.81
N LEU A 229 -10.76 -4.91 5.94
CA LEU A 229 -10.30 -3.73 5.19
C LEU A 229 -9.77 -4.09 3.80
N GLY A 230 -9.09 -5.23 3.68
CA GLY A 230 -8.42 -5.66 2.45
C GLY A 230 -9.38 -6.24 1.39
N SER A 231 -10.47 -6.89 1.79
CA SER A 231 -11.42 -7.51 0.85
C SER A 231 -12.87 -7.11 1.13
N GLN A 232 -13.53 -6.56 0.10
CA GLN A 232 -14.96 -6.19 0.17
C GLN A 232 -15.85 -7.41 0.43
N SER A 233 -15.58 -8.52 -0.25
CA SER A 233 -16.38 -9.75 -0.12
C SER A 233 -16.30 -10.33 1.29
N VAL A 234 -15.15 -10.18 1.95
CA VAL A 234 -14.98 -10.58 3.36
C VAL A 234 -15.70 -9.59 4.27
N HIS A 235 -15.58 -8.28 4.01
CA HIS A 235 -16.26 -7.25 4.77
C HIS A 235 -17.78 -7.44 4.85
N GLU A 236 -18.43 -7.81 3.74
CA GLU A 236 -19.88 -8.01 3.66
C GLU A 236 -20.37 -9.27 4.38
N LYS A 237 -19.51 -10.28 4.51
CA LYS A 237 -19.84 -11.57 5.14
C LYS A 237 -19.41 -11.64 6.60
N ALA A 238 -18.35 -10.92 6.97
CA ALA A 238 -17.82 -10.88 8.31
C ALA A 238 -18.66 -9.97 9.23
N PRO A 239 -18.62 -10.19 10.55
CA PRO A 239 -19.23 -9.24 11.49
C PRO A 239 -18.60 -7.85 11.33
N LEU A 240 -19.44 -6.82 11.22
CA LEU A 240 -19.00 -5.45 11.01
C LEU A 240 -18.27 -4.92 12.26
N ILE A 241 -16.95 -4.82 12.17
CA ILE A 241 -16.10 -4.21 13.20
C ILE A 241 -15.74 -2.80 12.75
N LYS A 242 -16.29 -1.81 13.45
CA LYS A 242 -16.05 -0.38 13.18
C LYS A 242 -14.92 0.18 14.02
N SER A 243 -14.65 -0.43 15.19
CA SER A 243 -13.67 0.08 16.12
C SER A 243 -12.91 -1.02 16.85
N LEU A 244 -11.59 -0.84 16.90
CA LEU A 244 -10.63 -1.72 17.52
C LEU A 244 -9.79 -0.94 18.53
N LEU A 245 -9.56 -1.50 19.71
CA LEU A 245 -8.64 -0.95 20.69
C LEU A 245 -7.45 -1.89 20.87
N LEU A 246 -6.25 -1.33 20.75
CA LEU A 246 -4.97 -1.97 21.07
C LEU A 246 -4.52 -1.46 22.44
N ALA A 247 -4.71 -2.28 23.48
CA ALA A 247 -4.36 -1.95 24.86
C ALA A 247 -3.14 -2.77 25.29
N GLY A 248 -2.22 -2.18 26.06
CA GLY A 248 -1.06 -2.90 26.59
C GLY A 248 0.07 -1.96 26.98
N PRO A 249 1.15 -2.46 27.60
CA PRO A 249 2.24 -1.61 28.06
C PRO A 249 2.91 -0.85 26.92
N HIS A 250 3.63 0.22 27.29
CA HIS A 250 4.38 1.01 26.34
C HIS A 250 5.51 0.17 25.71
N GLY A 251 5.82 0.41 24.43
CA GLY A 251 6.87 -0.34 23.73
C GLY A 251 6.49 -1.73 23.21
N THR A 252 5.23 -2.17 23.30
CA THR A 252 4.79 -3.47 22.74
C THR A 252 4.49 -3.48 21.23
N GLY A 253 4.78 -2.36 20.54
CA GLY A 253 4.58 -2.26 19.08
C GLY A 253 3.15 -1.91 18.65
N LYS A 254 2.31 -1.34 19.52
CA LYS A 254 0.93 -0.90 19.18
C LYS A 254 0.87 0.00 17.95
N ARG A 255 1.74 1.01 17.88
CA ARG A 255 1.84 1.93 16.73
C ARG A 255 2.34 1.22 15.47
N MET A 256 3.27 0.27 15.63
CA MET A 256 3.76 -0.56 14.54
C MET A 256 2.64 -1.42 13.95
N LEU A 257 1.79 -2.04 14.80
CA LEU A 257 0.63 -2.80 14.34
C LEU A 257 -0.35 -1.95 13.52
N VAL A 258 -0.62 -0.71 13.91
CA VAL A 258 -1.45 0.20 13.12
C VAL A 258 -0.85 0.46 11.74
N ASN A 259 0.46 0.73 11.70
CA ASN A 259 1.17 0.95 10.44
C ASN A 259 1.18 -0.31 9.56
N ILE A 260 1.32 -1.50 10.16
CA ILE A 260 1.22 -2.77 9.44
C ILE A 260 -0.19 -2.93 8.84
N ILE A 261 -1.26 -2.70 9.62
CA ILE A 261 -2.63 -2.78 9.11
C ILE A 261 -2.80 -1.87 7.90
N CYS A 262 -2.31 -0.62 7.98
CA CYS A 262 -2.39 0.32 6.87
C CYS A 262 -1.54 -0.12 5.66
N THR A 263 -0.37 -0.72 5.89
CA THR A 263 0.53 -1.21 4.83
C THR A 263 -0.05 -2.42 4.10
N GLU A 264 -0.54 -3.43 4.83
CA GLU A 264 -1.11 -4.66 4.27
C GLU A 264 -2.43 -4.41 3.53
N THR A 265 -3.21 -3.40 3.96
CA THR A 265 -4.51 -3.06 3.36
C THR A 265 -4.44 -1.93 2.33
N GLY A 266 -3.31 -1.24 2.21
CA GLY A 266 -3.18 -0.02 1.42
C GLY A 266 -4.07 1.12 1.91
N ALA A 267 -4.43 1.13 3.20
CA ALA A 267 -5.37 2.11 3.75
C ALA A 267 -4.73 3.46 4.07
N ASN A 268 -5.52 4.51 3.95
CA ASN A 268 -5.12 5.87 4.34
C ASN A 268 -5.17 6.02 5.87
N LEU A 269 -4.10 6.55 6.46
CA LEU A 269 -3.98 6.76 7.91
C LEU A 269 -4.34 8.19 8.29
N PHE A 270 -5.39 8.33 9.10
CA PHE A 270 -5.83 9.59 9.71
C PHE A 270 -5.49 9.60 11.20
N ASP A 271 -4.59 10.48 11.63
CA ASP A 271 -4.20 10.62 13.03
C ASP A 271 -5.04 11.70 13.74
N LEU A 272 -5.98 11.23 14.56
CA LEU A 272 -6.84 12.04 15.43
C LEU A 272 -6.40 12.02 16.90
N SER A 273 -5.12 11.78 17.18
CA SER A 273 -4.57 11.86 18.54
C SER A 273 -4.74 13.28 19.11
N ALA A 274 -5.02 13.39 20.41
CA ALA A 274 -5.29 14.69 21.06
C ALA A 274 -4.14 15.69 20.88
N GLU A 275 -2.90 15.22 20.96
CA GLU A 275 -1.68 15.99 20.72
C GLU A 275 -1.61 16.56 19.30
N ASN A 276 -2.11 15.82 18.30
CA ASN A 276 -2.10 16.25 16.91
C ASN A 276 -3.19 17.30 16.60
N ILE A 277 -4.27 17.32 17.40
CA ILE A 277 -5.46 18.16 17.15
C ILE A 277 -5.42 19.49 17.93
N ALA A 278 -4.69 19.55 19.05
CA ALA A 278 -4.72 20.64 20.02
C ALA A 278 -4.73 22.06 19.40
N ASP A 279 -3.85 22.29 18.42
CA ASP A 279 -3.59 23.63 17.88
C ASP A 279 -4.30 23.93 16.55
N LYS A 280 -4.83 22.92 15.87
CA LYS A 280 -5.23 23.04 14.44
C LYS A 280 -6.67 23.52 14.25
N TYR A 281 -7.55 23.17 15.17
CA TYR A 281 -8.98 23.50 15.10
C TYR A 281 -9.52 23.93 16.47
N PRO A 282 -9.28 25.21 16.87
CA PRO A 282 -9.74 25.71 18.14
C PRO A 282 -11.28 25.80 18.19
N GLY A 283 -11.85 25.41 19.33
CA GLY A 283 -13.28 25.52 19.61
C GLY A 283 -14.09 24.24 19.35
N LYS A 284 -15.34 24.22 19.84
CA LYS A 284 -16.23 23.05 19.72
C LYS A 284 -16.69 22.84 18.27
N ASP A 285 -16.97 23.92 17.56
CA ASP A 285 -17.45 23.86 16.18
C ASP A 285 -16.32 23.48 15.21
N GLY A 286 -15.08 23.95 15.44
CA GLY A 286 -13.90 23.56 14.66
C GLY A 286 -13.61 22.06 14.76
N LEU A 287 -13.63 21.51 15.97
CA LEU A 287 -13.48 20.06 16.19
C LEU A 287 -14.59 19.22 15.54
N ARG A 288 -15.84 19.70 15.60
CA ARG A 288 -16.96 19.04 14.92
C ARG A 288 -16.77 19.05 13.40
N MET A 289 -16.33 20.18 12.85
CA MET A 289 -15.99 20.28 11.42
C MET A 289 -14.85 19.34 11.05
N LEU A 290 -13.82 19.26 11.89
CA LEU A 290 -12.68 18.37 11.64
C LEU A 290 -13.09 16.90 11.61
N ILE A 291 -13.84 16.44 12.62
CA ILE A 291 -14.32 15.06 12.67
C ILE A 291 -15.23 14.79 11.47
N HIS A 292 -16.14 15.72 11.13
CA HIS A 292 -16.97 15.58 9.94
C HIS A 292 -16.13 15.47 8.66
N LEU A 293 -15.07 16.29 8.54
CA LEU A 293 -14.18 16.31 7.40
C LEU A 293 -13.41 14.98 7.26
N VAL A 294 -12.82 14.48 8.35
CA VAL A 294 -12.06 13.22 8.37
C VAL A 294 -12.95 12.03 8.03
N PHE A 295 -14.16 11.96 8.59
CA PHE A 295 -15.09 10.87 8.25
C PHE A 295 -15.62 10.99 6.83
N LYS A 296 -15.84 12.21 6.31
CA LYS A 296 -16.26 12.41 4.91
C LYS A 296 -15.15 11.98 3.94
N VAL A 297 -13.92 12.44 4.15
CA VAL A 297 -12.77 12.11 3.30
C VAL A 297 -12.40 10.64 3.44
N GLY A 298 -12.37 10.08 4.65
CA GLY A 298 -12.07 8.66 4.88
C GLY A 298 -13.10 7.71 4.24
N ARG A 299 -14.38 8.12 4.15
CA ARG A 299 -15.38 7.35 3.41
C ARG A 299 -15.24 7.45 1.90
N LEU A 300 -14.60 8.48 1.38
CA LEU A 300 -14.38 8.64 -0.07
C LEU A 300 -13.04 8.05 -0.51
N LEU A 301 -12.09 7.90 0.42
CA LEU A 301 -10.77 7.32 0.21
C LEU A 301 -10.63 5.93 0.86
N GLN A 302 -11.67 5.10 0.76
CA GLN A 302 -11.65 3.75 1.34
C GLN A 302 -10.68 2.82 0.60
N PRO A 303 -9.93 1.94 1.30
CA PRO A 303 -9.97 1.69 2.75
C PRO A 303 -9.26 2.78 3.57
N SER A 304 -9.76 3.07 4.77
CA SER A 304 -9.23 4.13 5.64
C SER A 304 -9.17 3.71 7.11
N VAL A 305 -8.09 4.09 7.79
CA VAL A 305 -7.85 3.82 9.20
C VAL A 305 -7.74 5.14 9.96
N ILE A 306 -8.53 5.29 11.02
CA ILE A 306 -8.51 6.45 11.91
C ILE A 306 -7.82 6.04 13.20
N LEU A 307 -6.67 6.64 13.50
CA LEU A 307 -5.87 6.37 14.69
C LEU A 307 -6.15 7.39 15.79
N ILE A 308 -6.31 6.91 17.02
CA ILE A 308 -6.31 7.73 18.24
C ILE A 308 -5.30 7.14 19.22
N ASN A 309 -4.14 7.79 19.38
CA ASN A 309 -3.19 7.43 20.42
C ASN A 309 -3.61 7.99 21.79
N ASP A 310 -3.17 7.31 22.84
CA ASP A 310 -3.46 7.59 24.25
C ASP A 310 -4.95 7.84 24.51
N CYS A 311 -5.79 7.00 23.92
CA CYS A 311 -7.23 7.19 23.96
C CYS A 311 -7.79 7.13 25.40
N GLU A 312 -7.07 6.57 26.37
CA GLU A 312 -7.38 6.64 27.80
C GLU A 312 -7.52 8.09 28.30
N LYS A 313 -6.66 9.02 27.82
CA LYS A 313 -6.65 10.43 28.22
C LYS A 313 -8.02 11.09 27.94
N MET A 314 -8.72 10.67 26.88
CA MET A 314 -10.06 11.16 26.55
C MET A 314 -11.13 10.77 27.58
N PHE A 315 -10.93 9.65 28.28
CA PHE A 315 -11.92 9.07 29.19
C PHE A 315 -11.55 9.17 30.68
N LYS A 316 -10.38 9.73 31.03
CA LYS A 316 -9.99 9.98 32.42
C LYS A 316 -11.02 10.83 33.18
N LYS A 317 -11.34 10.43 34.41
CA LYS A 317 -12.27 11.16 35.31
C LYS A 317 -11.73 12.55 35.66
N LYS A 318 -10.47 12.63 36.09
CA LYS A 318 -9.74 13.88 36.37
C LYS A 318 -8.58 13.99 35.37
N LEU A 319 -8.46 15.15 34.72
CA LEU A 319 -7.28 15.50 33.94
C LEU A 319 -6.45 16.48 34.78
N PRO A 320 -5.13 16.32 34.86
CA PRO A 320 -4.28 17.39 35.37
C PRO A 320 -4.46 18.64 34.48
N LYS A 321 -4.52 19.83 35.09
CA LYS A 321 -4.71 21.11 34.39
C LYS A 321 -3.55 21.49 33.44
N THR A 322 -2.54 20.63 33.35
CA THR A 322 -1.27 20.85 32.64
C THR A 322 -1.33 20.46 31.17
N ASP A 323 -2.28 19.63 30.75
CA ASP A 323 -2.40 19.23 29.35
C ASP A 323 -3.03 20.36 28.53
N LEU A 324 -2.22 21.06 27.71
CA LEU A 324 -2.68 22.06 26.74
C LEU A 324 -3.74 21.51 25.76
N ALA A 325 -3.71 20.19 25.52
CA ALA A 325 -4.54 19.50 24.55
C ALA A 325 -5.77 18.88 25.21
N ASP A 326 -6.83 19.65 25.48
CA ASP A 326 -8.11 19.20 26.09
C ASP A 326 -8.68 17.92 25.39
N PRO A 327 -8.37 16.69 25.87
CA PRO A 327 -8.67 15.45 25.14
C PRO A 327 -10.13 15.04 25.33
N LYS A 328 -10.79 15.54 26.39
CA LYS A 328 -12.22 15.34 26.69
C LYS A 328 -13.14 15.88 25.60
N ARG A 329 -12.66 16.76 24.71
CA ARG A 329 -13.46 17.35 23.63
C ARG A 329 -13.91 16.30 22.61
N LEU A 330 -13.07 15.31 22.33
CA LEU A 330 -13.33 14.23 21.37
C LEU A 330 -14.39 13.23 21.88
N LYS A 331 -14.52 13.07 23.21
CA LYS A 331 -15.39 12.08 23.88
C LYS A 331 -16.85 12.14 23.42
N LYS A 332 -17.35 13.33 23.09
CA LYS A 332 -18.76 13.54 22.72
C LYS A 332 -19.03 13.41 21.22
N GLU A 333 -18.05 13.76 20.38
CA GLU A 333 -18.24 13.85 18.93
C GLU A 333 -17.85 12.55 18.22
N LEU A 334 -16.83 11.81 18.68
CA LEU A 334 -16.42 10.54 18.06
C LEU A 334 -17.52 9.47 18.06
N PRO A 335 -18.24 9.19 19.16
CA PRO A 335 -19.32 8.20 19.13
C PRO A 335 -20.49 8.60 18.21
N LYS A 336 -20.68 9.91 17.94
CA LYS A 336 -21.68 10.37 16.98
C LYS A 336 -21.20 10.10 15.56
N ALA A 337 -19.94 10.40 15.25
CA ALA A 337 -19.34 10.15 13.95
C ALA A 337 -19.32 8.65 13.59
N MET A 338 -19.02 7.77 14.56
CA MET A 338 -19.04 6.32 14.36
C MET A 338 -20.42 5.76 14.00
N LYS A 339 -21.51 6.42 14.41
CA LYS A 339 -22.89 6.03 14.04
C LYS A 339 -23.24 6.38 12.60
N ILE A 340 -22.49 7.29 11.97
CA ILE A 340 -22.69 7.70 10.58
C ILE A 340 -22.20 6.61 9.61
N LEU A 341 -21.20 5.83 10.02
CA LEU A 341 -20.64 4.75 9.21
C LEU A 341 -21.69 3.66 8.96
N THR A 342 -21.89 3.36 7.68
CA THR A 342 -22.75 2.28 7.19
C THR A 342 -21.96 0.96 7.12
N PRO A 343 -22.64 -0.20 7.08
CA PRO A 343 -21.98 -1.51 6.95
C PRO A 343 -21.15 -1.70 5.67
N ASN A 344 -21.32 -0.85 4.67
CA ASN A 344 -20.55 -0.93 3.43
C ASN A 344 -19.28 -0.07 3.48
N ASP A 345 -19.13 0.80 4.49
CA ASP A 345 -17.98 1.68 4.60
C ASP A 345 -16.79 0.94 5.25
N ARG A 346 -15.71 0.71 4.48
CA ARG A 346 -14.43 0.15 4.95
C ARG A 346 -13.58 1.20 5.68
N VAL A 347 -14.10 1.69 6.80
CA VAL A 347 -13.42 2.65 7.69
C VAL A 347 -13.29 2.05 9.08
N LEU A 348 -12.06 1.92 9.57
CA LEU A 348 -11.77 1.35 10.90
C LEU A 348 -11.20 2.40 11.84
N LEU A 349 -11.80 2.56 13.02
CA LEU A 349 -11.25 3.35 14.11
C LEU A 349 -10.34 2.48 14.97
N ILE A 350 -9.05 2.81 15.07
CA ILE A 350 -8.11 2.13 15.95
C ILE A 350 -7.69 3.07 17.08
N GLY A 351 -7.96 2.65 18.32
CA GLY A 351 -7.43 3.28 19.52
C GLY A 351 -6.16 2.57 19.98
N CYS A 352 -5.15 3.32 20.40
CA CYS A 352 -4.02 2.79 21.15
C CYS A 352 -4.11 3.28 22.58
N SER A 353 -3.90 2.38 23.55
CA SER A 353 -3.88 2.74 24.96
C SER A 353 -2.73 2.09 25.70
N SER A 354 -1.99 2.89 26.48
CA SER A 354 -0.98 2.41 27.43
C SER A 354 -1.60 2.10 28.77
N ALA A 355 -2.45 2.96 29.31
CA ALA A 355 -3.02 2.78 30.64
C ALA A 355 -4.55 2.64 30.56
N PRO A 356 -5.07 1.50 30.08
CA PRO A 356 -6.51 1.29 29.92
C PRO A 356 -7.27 1.37 31.24
N PHE A 357 -6.63 1.01 32.35
CA PHE A 357 -7.18 1.05 33.72
C PHE A 357 -7.45 2.47 34.25
N GLU A 358 -6.83 3.51 33.69
CA GLU A 358 -7.09 4.90 34.08
C GLU A 358 -8.35 5.47 33.42
N ALA A 359 -8.86 4.81 32.38
CA ALA A 359 -10.03 5.22 31.63
C ALA A 359 -11.33 4.79 32.34
N ASP A 360 -12.40 5.55 32.13
CA ASP A 360 -13.74 5.11 32.51
C ASP A 360 -14.21 3.98 31.56
N ILE A 361 -14.34 2.76 32.09
CA ILE A 361 -14.58 1.52 31.33
C ILE A 361 -15.87 1.60 30.48
N ARG A 362 -16.99 2.07 31.04
CA ARG A 362 -18.29 2.07 30.36
C ARG A 362 -18.30 2.85 29.03
N PRO A 363 -17.88 4.13 28.98
CA PRO A 363 -17.82 4.86 27.71
C PRO A 363 -16.69 4.35 26.79
N PHE A 364 -15.65 3.73 27.34
CA PHE A 364 -14.53 3.16 26.59
C PHE A 364 -14.95 1.93 25.78
N CYS A 365 -15.56 0.93 26.43
CA CYS A 365 -16.11 -0.26 25.77
C CYS A 365 -17.28 0.06 24.83
N LYS A 366 -18.00 1.16 25.09
CA LYS A 366 -19.06 1.61 24.19
C LYS A 366 -18.52 2.18 22.87
N LEU A 367 -17.33 2.76 22.87
CA LEU A 367 -16.69 3.29 21.67
C LEU A 367 -15.97 2.19 20.88
N TYR A 368 -15.23 1.32 21.58
CA TYR A 368 -14.42 0.26 20.98
C TYR A 368 -15.12 -1.09 21.06
N GLN A 369 -15.51 -1.63 19.91
CA GLN A 369 -16.26 -2.90 19.82
C GLN A 369 -15.39 -4.11 20.13
N LYS A 370 -14.12 -4.07 19.72
CA LYS A 370 -13.14 -5.12 19.98
C LYS A 370 -11.96 -4.53 20.74
N ILE A 371 -11.55 -5.21 21.81
CA ILE A 371 -10.41 -4.81 22.64
C ILE A 371 -9.40 -5.96 22.59
N ILE A 372 -8.23 -5.67 22.01
CA ILE A 372 -7.09 -6.59 21.98
C ILE A 372 -6.11 -6.13 23.05
N LEU A 373 -5.89 -6.98 24.04
CA LEU A 373 -4.79 -6.82 24.98
C LEU A 373 -3.51 -7.35 24.33
N ILE A 374 -2.49 -6.52 24.30
CA ILE A 374 -1.15 -6.85 23.81
C ILE A 374 -0.30 -7.03 25.05
N PRO A 375 0.03 -8.29 25.40
CA PRO A 375 0.83 -8.58 26.57
C PRO A 375 2.30 -8.28 26.30
N ARG A 376 3.10 -8.34 27.36
CA ARG A 376 4.55 -8.39 27.23
C ARG A 376 4.98 -9.69 26.51
N PRO A 377 6.12 -9.71 25.82
CA PRO A 377 6.60 -10.91 25.17
C PRO A 377 6.93 -12.02 26.18
N ASP A 378 6.39 -13.22 25.93
CA ASP A 378 6.79 -14.46 26.61
C ASP A 378 8.24 -14.83 26.32
N TYR A 379 8.81 -15.74 27.10
CA TYR A 379 10.18 -16.23 26.92
C TYR A 379 10.52 -16.64 25.46
N ALA A 380 9.64 -17.43 24.84
CA ALA A 380 9.81 -17.87 23.45
C ALA A 380 9.78 -16.68 22.47
N SER A 381 8.83 -15.77 22.66
CA SER A 381 8.72 -14.55 21.85
C SER A 381 9.93 -13.64 22.03
N ARG A 382 10.41 -13.43 23.28
CA ARG A 382 11.63 -12.65 23.56
C ARG A 382 12.85 -13.21 22.85
N ASN A 383 13.00 -14.53 22.81
CA ASN A 383 14.13 -15.17 22.12
C ASN A 383 14.16 -14.82 20.63
N ILE A 384 13.01 -14.92 19.98
CA ILE A 384 12.88 -14.53 18.58
C ILE A 384 13.07 -13.03 18.41
N ILE A 385 12.49 -12.19 19.29
CA ILE A 385 12.66 -10.74 19.24
C ILE A 385 14.14 -10.38 19.33
N TRP A 386 14.91 -10.94 20.28
CA TRP A 386 16.35 -10.70 20.36
C TRP A 386 17.08 -11.06 19.06
N ARG A 387 16.83 -12.27 18.52
CA ARG A 387 17.42 -12.71 17.25
C ARG A 387 17.10 -11.73 16.11
N THR A 388 15.82 -11.41 15.93
CA THR A 388 15.35 -10.54 14.86
C THR A 388 15.86 -9.11 15.01
N GLN A 389 15.86 -8.55 16.21
CA GLN A 389 16.32 -7.18 16.46
C GLN A 389 17.84 -7.04 16.27
N ILE A 390 18.63 -8.01 16.73
CA ILE A 390 20.08 -8.00 16.54
C ILE A 390 20.41 -8.02 15.04
N ILE A 391 19.78 -8.92 14.27
CA ILE A 391 19.97 -9.00 12.81
C ILE A 391 19.52 -7.70 12.14
N ARG A 392 18.35 -7.16 12.53
CA ARG A 392 17.80 -5.91 11.97
C ARG A 392 18.74 -4.71 12.13
N HIS A 393 19.46 -4.65 13.25
CA HIS A 393 20.44 -3.61 13.52
C HIS A 393 21.84 -3.90 12.93
N GLY A 394 22.01 -4.98 12.16
CA GLY A 394 23.29 -5.33 11.52
C GLY A 394 24.24 -6.15 12.41
N GLY A 395 23.75 -6.69 13.51
CA GLY A 395 24.48 -7.63 14.36
C GLY A 395 24.52 -9.03 13.75
N ILE A 396 25.58 -9.77 14.05
CA ILE A 396 25.77 -11.16 13.61
C ILE A 396 25.49 -12.07 14.80
N LEU A 397 24.65 -13.07 14.61
CA LEU A 397 24.42 -14.11 15.60
C LEU A 397 25.56 -15.13 15.50
N THR A 398 26.34 -15.28 16.57
CA THR A 398 27.41 -16.27 16.71
C THR A 398 27.13 -17.15 17.91
N ASP A 399 27.77 -18.32 17.98
CA ASP A 399 27.63 -19.23 19.13
C ASP A 399 28.15 -18.61 20.45
N GLU A 400 29.00 -17.59 20.37
CA GLU A 400 29.46 -16.81 21.52
C GLU A 400 28.36 -15.92 22.14
N LEU A 401 27.32 -15.60 21.35
CA LEU A 401 26.20 -14.80 21.82
C LEU A 401 25.15 -15.70 22.44
N ASP A 402 25.18 -15.82 23.77
CA ASP A 402 24.14 -16.57 24.49
C ASP A 402 22.83 -15.78 24.60
N ILE A 403 21.99 -15.95 23.59
CA ILE A 403 20.65 -15.38 23.52
C ILE A 403 19.75 -15.98 24.60
N THR A 404 19.97 -17.24 24.99
CA THR A 404 19.10 -17.89 25.98
C THR A 404 19.23 -17.24 27.35
N SER A 405 20.46 -16.93 27.78
CA SER A 405 20.67 -16.16 29.02
C SER A 405 20.11 -14.74 28.93
N LEU A 406 20.31 -14.05 27.79
CA LEU A 406 19.68 -12.73 27.56
C LEU A 406 18.15 -12.78 27.70
N THR A 407 17.50 -13.82 27.18
CA THR A 407 16.04 -13.96 27.23
C THR A 407 15.50 -14.23 28.63
N LYS A 408 16.30 -14.86 29.50
CA LYS A 408 15.98 -15.03 30.92
C LYS A 408 16.14 -13.72 31.68
N ILE A 409 17.24 -12.99 31.45
CA ILE A 409 17.52 -11.72 32.16
C ILE A 409 16.55 -10.62 31.73
N SER A 410 16.11 -10.62 30.46
CA SER A 410 15.15 -9.66 29.93
C SER A 410 13.68 -9.96 30.31
N ASP A 411 13.44 -10.64 31.43
CA ASP A 411 12.07 -10.78 31.94
C ASP A 411 11.51 -9.43 32.43
N GLY A 412 10.26 -9.16 32.06
CA GLY A 412 9.60 -7.86 32.31
C GLY A 412 9.82 -6.78 31.24
N TYR A 413 10.74 -6.97 30.28
CA TYR A 413 10.97 -5.98 29.22
C TYR A 413 10.04 -6.18 28.01
N THR A 414 9.67 -5.08 27.35
CA THR A 414 8.86 -5.07 26.12
C THR A 414 9.71 -5.13 24.85
N SER A 415 9.09 -5.49 23.72
CA SER A 415 9.79 -5.61 22.43
C SER A 415 10.52 -4.33 22.03
N GLY A 416 9.94 -3.16 22.31
CA GLY A 416 10.53 -1.85 22.03
C GLY A 416 11.70 -1.52 22.93
N GLN A 417 11.67 -1.95 24.20
CA GLN A 417 12.81 -1.79 25.12
C GLN A 417 13.98 -2.69 24.70
N ILE A 418 13.70 -3.92 24.26
CA ILE A 418 14.71 -4.81 23.68
C ILE A 418 15.31 -4.19 22.41
N ALA A 419 14.47 -3.64 21.53
CA ALA A 419 14.95 -2.95 20.32
C ALA A 419 15.81 -1.71 20.66
N GLN A 420 15.42 -0.94 21.69
CA GLN A 420 16.20 0.19 22.18
C GLN A 420 17.56 -0.26 22.71
N ALA A 421 17.62 -1.34 23.50
CA ALA A 421 18.88 -1.91 23.96
C ALA A 421 19.76 -2.36 22.78
N CYS A 422 19.18 -3.04 21.78
CA CYS A 422 19.90 -3.40 20.55
C CYS A 422 20.46 -2.18 19.82
N SER A 423 19.66 -1.12 19.66
CA SER A 423 20.10 0.11 19.00
C SER A 423 21.22 0.84 19.74
N GLN A 424 21.29 0.73 21.08
CA GLN A 424 22.35 1.35 21.88
C GLN A 424 23.66 0.57 21.81
N VAL A 425 23.61 -0.77 21.75
CA VAL A 425 24.81 -1.62 21.67
C VAL A 425 25.35 -1.68 20.24
N ILE A 426 24.47 -1.92 19.26
CA ILE A 426 24.82 -2.17 17.87
C ILE A 426 24.90 -0.83 17.12
N THR A 427 25.90 -0.04 17.50
CA THR A 427 26.27 1.19 16.80
C THR A 427 27.12 0.87 15.57
N GLU A 428 27.21 1.80 14.60
CA GLU A 428 28.08 1.65 13.43
C GLU A 428 29.52 1.30 13.79
N ARG A 429 30.04 1.92 14.87
CA ARG A 429 31.36 1.61 15.44
C ARG A 429 31.44 0.16 15.91
N ARG A 430 30.40 -0.35 16.58
CA ARG A 430 30.36 -1.74 17.04
C ARG A 430 30.28 -2.70 15.86
N ILE A 431 29.48 -2.39 14.85
CA ILE A 431 29.34 -3.18 13.61
C ILE A 431 30.71 -3.36 12.93
N ALA A 432 31.50 -2.29 12.80
CA ALA A 432 32.85 -2.37 12.22
C ALA A 432 33.80 -3.30 13.01
N GLN A 433 33.57 -3.45 14.32
CA GLN A 433 34.38 -4.29 15.20
C GLN A 433 33.92 -5.75 15.26
N LEU A 434 32.75 -6.09 14.70
CA LEU A 434 32.19 -7.46 14.74
C LEU A 434 33.13 -8.50 14.14
N SER A 435 33.90 -8.10 13.12
CA SER A 435 34.89 -8.97 12.47
C SER A 435 36.05 -9.39 13.39
N ARG A 436 36.35 -8.60 14.42
CA ARG A 436 37.46 -8.85 15.36
C ARG A 436 36.98 -9.28 16.74
N ARG A 437 35.82 -8.79 17.16
CA ARG A 437 35.21 -9.04 18.47
C ARG A 437 33.73 -9.31 18.29
N CYS A 438 33.36 -10.57 18.45
CA CYS A 438 31.98 -11.04 18.45
C CYS A 438 31.11 -10.30 19.49
N LEU A 439 29.79 -10.32 19.29
CA LEU A 439 28.83 -9.81 20.26
C LEU A 439 28.74 -10.76 21.44
N LYS A 440 28.70 -10.19 22.65
CA LYS A 440 28.51 -10.94 23.90
C LYS A 440 27.24 -10.48 24.60
N ALA A 441 26.61 -11.37 25.34
CA ALA A 441 25.40 -11.09 26.10
C ALA A 441 25.60 -9.95 27.13
N GLU A 442 26.77 -9.88 27.75
CA GLU A 442 27.10 -8.87 28.76
C GLU A 442 26.94 -7.42 28.28
N GLU A 443 27.17 -7.17 26.99
CA GLU A 443 27.10 -5.83 26.41
C GLU A 443 25.68 -5.26 26.41
N PHE A 444 24.65 -6.12 26.44
CA PHE A 444 23.26 -5.72 26.49
C PHE A 444 22.74 -5.51 27.92
N ILE A 445 23.45 -5.97 28.95
CA ILE A 445 23.01 -5.86 30.35
C ILE A 445 23.00 -4.40 30.81
N THR A 446 24.05 -3.64 30.48
CA THR A 446 24.15 -2.23 30.90
C THR A 446 23.04 -1.35 30.31
N PRO A 447 22.72 -1.42 29.00
CA PRO A 447 21.56 -0.73 28.43
C PRO A 447 20.23 -1.16 29.04
N LEU A 448 20.02 -2.46 29.28
CA LEU A 448 18.78 -2.95 29.87
C LEU A 448 18.59 -2.39 31.28
N ALA A 449 19.65 -2.33 32.10
CA ALA A 449 19.58 -1.80 33.45
C ALA A 449 19.25 -0.29 33.54
N GLN A 450 19.38 0.45 32.44
CA GLN A 450 18.99 1.87 32.37
C GLN A 450 17.51 2.06 32.01
N ILE A 451 16.82 0.99 31.58
CA ILE A 451 15.44 1.04 31.12
C ILE A 451 14.56 0.44 32.21
N ASP A 452 13.50 1.15 32.60
CA ASP A 452 12.54 0.64 33.56
C ASP A 452 11.72 -0.52 32.96
N PRO A 453 11.74 -1.73 33.54
CA PRO A 453 10.91 -2.83 33.09
C PRO A 453 9.43 -2.60 33.43
N VAL A 454 8.54 -3.37 32.82
CA VAL A 454 7.13 -3.40 33.24
C VAL A 454 7.05 -4.11 34.59
N PHE A 455 6.65 -3.38 35.63
CA PHE A 455 6.54 -3.92 36.98
C PHE A 455 5.36 -4.89 37.12
N ALA A 456 5.44 -5.80 38.09
CA ALA A 456 4.40 -6.81 38.35
C ALA A 456 3.04 -6.17 38.67
N ASP A 457 3.02 -5.08 39.43
CA ASP A 457 1.80 -4.33 39.78
C ASP A 457 1.07 -3.80 38.53
N GLU A 458 1.83 -3.30 37.55
CA GLU A 458 1.25 -2.87 36.27
C GLU A 458 0.68 -4.06 35.50
N GLU A 459 1.39 -5.21 35.51
CA GLU A 459 0.93 -6.43 34.85
C GLU A 459 -0.40 -6.92 35.44
N GLU A 460 -0.55 -6.91 36.76
CA GLU A 460 -1.80 -7.24 37.43
C GLU A 460 -2.92 -6.26 37.07
N ALA A 461 -2.62 -4.95 36.99
CA ALA A 461 -3.60 -3.96 36.56
C ALA A 461 -4.10 -4.22 35.12
N TYR A 462 -3.23 -4.66 34.20
CA TYR A 462 -3.67 -5.08 32.86
C TYR A 462 -4.56 -6.33 32.90
N LYS A 463 -4.26 -7.32 33.76
CA LYS A 463 -5.08 -8.53 33.90
C LYS A 463 -6.47 -8.22 34.46
N VAL A 464 -6.53 -7.42 35.52
CA VAL A 464 -7.80 -7.01 36.15
C VAL A 464 -8.65 -6.22 35.15
N SER A 465 -8.06 -5.21 34.49
CA SER A 465 -8.79 -4.43 33.49
C SER A 465 -9.26 -5.27 32.31
N TYR A 466 -8.50 -6.28 31.90
CA TYR A 466 -8.92 -7.22 30.87
C TYR A 466 -10.13 -8.07 31.31
N GLY A 467 -10.13 -8.57 32.54
CA GLY A 467 -11.30 -9.24 33.12
C GLY A 467 -12.54 -8.35 33.06
N ASP A 468 -12.42 -7.09 33.48
CA ASP A 468 -13.52 -6.11 33.49
C ASP A 468 -14.06 -5.74 32.08
N TYR A 469 -13.35 -6.08 31.00
CA TYR A 469 -13.81 -5.83 29.64
C TYR A 469 -14.70 -6.94 29.07
N TYR A 470 -14.59 -8.15 29.60
CA TYR A 470 -15.30 -9.33 29.10
C TYR A 470 -16.45 -9.78 30.01
N TYR A 471 -16.50 -9.29 31.26
CA TYR A 471 -17.59 -9.45 32.22
C TYR A 471 -18.36 -8.14 32.40
#